data_AF-A0A7G9AY93-F1
#
_entry.id   AF-A0A7G9AY93-F1
#
_cell.length_a   1.000
_cell.length_b   1.000
_cell.length_c   1.000
_cell.angle_alpha   90.00
_cell.angle_beta   90.00
_cell.angle_gamma   90.00
#
_symmetry.space_group_name_H-M   'P 1'
#
loop_
_entity.id
_entity.type
_entity.pdbx_description
1 polymer ?
#
loop_
_entity_poly.entity_id
_entity_poly.type
_entity_poly.pdbx_seq_one_letter_code
_entity_poly.pdbx_strand_id
1 'polypeptide(L)'
;MIFKRTKKYFIDCASLRLDSKIKIINEERKSRASTEYYWYTGQEKKINKKYKKLTNREISSSNSPLISLIRRGMVTSKNPYLYTPNAIEDVLNNCKLDEYGTKLGLVSNEKKKYIARNIMFKSYDEICFGDYSEHLKLTSFLSSIIILDILFESYDENLWRIVLGYMPLNIEFEKIRLDVVDVQKVYSIIFEEHYELFMTGIFRATEKALNVDTLFWKFYEERVKNESKNINKIAFVDVYLNEFYTEILKKKIDKFINDSSYYGYKEKYVHENSTYQSLESIISIQQEMRLYQGDMESVEIRKKYGNKVWDDNLLNALNKDNIDDVLGKYTDEYLDYEDIDAIYATYILGLTEKLLHLMSSFQSFREENSHWQGNYLGYVKKYQYGNEILEYIQTGDKELLRPLIYKSLQYGNNGFARERYFIKRHPDSYLAREIRKFHE
;
A
#
# COMPACT_ATOMS: atom_id res chain seq x y z
N MET A 1 -14.98 10.24 -7.11
CA MET A 1 -13.80 10.18 -6.24
C MET A 1 -12.54 10.37 -7.06
N ILE A 2 -11.55 11.12 -6.57
CA ILE A 2 -10.27 11.29 -7.27
C ILE A 2 -9.23 10.37 -6.62
N PHE A 3 -8.67 9.42 -7.36
CA PHE A 3 -7.68 8.49 -6.82
C PHE A 3 -6.27 9.05 -6.97
N LYS A 4 -6.00 10.17 -6.30
CA LYS A 4 -4.77 10.96 -6.49
C LYS A 4 -3.51 10.15 -6.21
N ARG A 5 -3.47 9.38 -5.11
CA ARG A 5 -2.27 8.60 -4.74
C ARG A 5 -2.11 7.40 -5.66
N THR A 6 -3.21 6.73 -6.00
CA THR A 6 -3.22 5.55 -6.87
C THR A 6 -2.79 5.92 -8.29
N LYS A 7 -3.29 7.04 -8.81
CA LYS A 7 -2.88 7.57 -10.11
C LYS A 7 -1.41 7.95 -10.14
N LYS A 8 -0.91 8.64 -9.10
CA LYS A 8 0.52 8.95 -8.95
C LYS A 8 1.36 7.67 -8.92
N TYR A 9 0.94 6.66 -8.16
CA TYR A 9 1.60 5.36 -8.10
C TYR A 9 1.70 4.68 -9.46
N PHE A 10 0.62 4.63 -10.25
CA PHE A 10 0.69 4.09 -11.61
C PHE A 10 1.60 4.90 -12.53
N ILE A 11 1.61 6.23 -12.41
CA ILE A 11 2.52 7.10 -13.16
C ILE A 11 3.98 6.80 -12.82
N ASP A 12 4.29 6.69 -11.53
CA ASP A 12 5.63 6.43 -11.04
C ASP A 12 6.11 5.03 -11.45
N CYS A 13 5.27 4.00 -11.32
CA CYS A 13 5.58 2.65 -11.80
C CYS A 13 5.80 2.62 -13.31
N ALA A 14 4.96 3.27 -14.12
CA ALA A 14 5.11 3.30 -15.57
C ALA A 14 6.38 4.05 -16.02
N SER A 15 6.71 5.15 -15.35
CA SER A 15 7.96 5.90 -15.53
C SER A 15 9.17 5.04 -15.23
N LEU A 16 9.16 4.36 -14.07
CA LEU A 16 10.26 3.50 -13.63
C LEU A 16 10.39 2.25 -14.50
N ARG A 17 9.29 1.69 -15.00
CA ARG A 17 9.30 0.57 -15.94
C ARG A 17 10.03 0.95 -17.22
N LEU A 18 9.68 2.08 -17.83
CA LEU A 18 10.34 2.54 -19.05
C LEU A 18 11.84 2.77 -18.82
N ASP A 19 12.20 3.49 -17.76
CA ASP A 19 13.59 3.80 -17.44
C ASP A 19 14.42 2.54 -17.11
N SER A 20 13.86 1.63 -16.31
CA SER A 20 14.45 0.34 -15.97
C SER A 20 14.62 -0.54 -17.21
N LYS A 21 13.65 -0.54 -18.12
CA LYS A 21 13.75 -1.32 -19.37
C LYS A 21 14.86 -0.80 -20.27
N ILE A 22 14.99 0.52 -20.40
CA ILE A 22 16.10 1.16 -21.13
C ILE A 22 17.45 0.79 -20.50
N LYS A 23 17.54 0.78 -19.16
CA LYS A 23 18.73 0.33 -18.44
C LYS A 23 19.08 -1.13 -18.76
N ILE A 24 18.12 -2.05 -18.64
CA ILE A 24 18.29 -3.48 -18.97
C ILE A 24 18.77 -3.65 -20.41
N ILE A 25 18.14 -2.96 -21.37
CA ILE A 25 18.53 -3.00 -22.78
C ILE A 25 19.98 -2.54 -22.96
N ASN A 26 20.38 -1.47 -22.29
CA ASN A 26 21.73 -0.92 -22.38
C ASN A 26 22.78 -1.86 -21.75
N GLU A 27 22.47 -2.50 -20.63
CA GLU A 27 23.32 -3.51 -20.00
C GLU A 27 23.47 -4.73 -20.91
N GLU A 28 22.39 -5.16 -21.56
CA GLU A 28 22.41 -6.27 -22.52
C GLU A 28 23.23 -5.95 -23.76
N ARG A 29 23.06 -4.75 -24.35
CA ARG A 29 23.88 -4.28 -25.49
C ARG A 29 25.37 -4.25 -25.14
N LYS A 30 25.72 -3.81 -23.92
CA LYS A 30 27.10 -3.79 -23.42
C LYS A 30 27.68 -5.20 -23.27
N SER A 31 26.93 -6.09 -22.63
CA SER A 31 27.33 -7.49 -22.43
C SER A 31 27.52 -8.20 -23.77
N ARG A 32 26.53 -8.08 -24.66
CA ARG A 32 26.55 -8.65 -26.01
C ARG A 32 27.74 -8.18 -26.84
N ALA A 33 28.05 -6.88 -26.85
CA ALA A 33 29.18 -6.37 -27.62
C ALA A 33 30.52 -6.99 -27.20
N SER A 34 30.64 -7.40 -25.94
CA SER A 34 31.81 -8.10 -25.41
C SER A 34 31.79 -9.58 -25.81
N THR A 35 30.65 -10.26 -25.62
CA THR A 35 30.48 -11.67 -25.98
C THR A 35 30.62 -11.94 -27.47
N GLU A 36 30.00 -11.14 -28.33
CA GLU A 36 30.10 -11.30 -29.80
C GLU A 36 31.51 -11.04 -30.33
N TYR A 37 32.26 -10.13 -29.70
CA TYR A 37 33.67 -9.95 -30.06
C TYR A 37 34.48 -11.21 -29.77
N TYR A 38 34.28 -11.80 -28.59
CA TYR A 38 34.92 -13.07 -28.23
C TYR A 38 34.53 -14.17 -29.22
N TRP A 39 33.22 -14.34 -29.49
CA TRP A 39 32.74 -15.33 -30.45
C TRP A 39 33.31 -15.15 -31.86
N TYR A 40 33.53 -13.90 -32.29
CA TYR A 40 34.09 -13.60 -33.61
C TYR A 40 35.59 -13.87 -33.70
N THR A 41 36.36 -13.48 -32.67
CA THR A 41 37.84 -13.41 -32.72
C THR A 41 38.57 -14.47 -31.89
N GLY A 42 37.88 -15.14 -30.97
CA GLY A 42 38.47 -16.05 -29.97
C GLY A 42 39.24 -15.36 -28.85
N GLN A 43 39.29 -14.02 -28.81
CA GLN A 43 40.07 -13.26 -27.82
C GLN A 43 39.19 -12.68 -26.71
N GLU A 44 39.51 -13.01 -25.46
CA GLU A 44 38.97 -12.31 -24.29
C GLU A 44 39.62 -10.93 -24.19
N LYS A 45 38.89 -9.89 -24.56
CA LYS A 45 39.35 -8.52 -24.40
C LYS A 45 38.30 -7.74 -23.61
N LYS A 46 38.70 -7.07 -22.51
CA LYS A 46 37.92 -5.98 -21.91
C LYS A 46 37.91 -4.81 -22.89
N ILE A 47 37.09 -4.88 -23.93
CA ILE A 47 36.97 -3.77 -24.84
C ILE A 47 36.14 -2.71 -24.14
N ASN A 48 36.73 -1.54 -23.89
CA ASN A 48 35.98 -0.29 -23.66
C ASN A 48 35.27 0.12 -24.97
N LYS A 49 34.48 -0.77 -25.56
CA LYS A 49 33.79 -0.53 -26.83
C LYS A 49 32.68 0.46 -26.50
N LYS A 50 32.70 1.61 -27.17
CA LYS A 50 31.53 2.48 -27.30
C LYS A 50 30.40 1.61 -27.86
N TYR A 51 29.53 1.09 -26.99
CA TYR A 51 28.29 0.45 -27.40
C TYR A 51 27.23 1.53 -27.56
N LYS A 52 26.36 1.39 -28.56
CA LYS A 52 25.32 2.36 -28.85
C LYS A 52 24.21 2.23 -27.81
N LYS A 53 24.22 3.12 -26.81
CA LYS A 53 23.14 3.22 -25.82
C LYS A 53 21.83 3.55 -26.54
N LEU A 54 20.75 2.91 -26.09
CA LEU A 54 19.39 3.24 -26.52
C LEU A 54 19.11 4.71 -26.17
N THR A 55 18.87 5.53 -27.18
CA THR A 55 18.57 6.96 -27.01
C THR A 55 17.08 7.21 -27.11
N ASN A 56 16.58 8.26 -26.45
CA ASN A 56 15.17 8.66 -26.58
C ASN A 56 14.75 8.94 -28.04
N ARG A 57 15.68 9.37 -28.91
CA ARG A 57 15.45 9.59 -30.34
C ARG A 57 15.26 8.29 -31.12
N GLU A 58 15.83 7.18 -30.65
CA GLU A 58 15.56 5.85 -31.22
C GLU A 58 14.18 5.34 -30.79
N ILE A 59 13.72 5.70 -29.57
CA ILE A 59 12.38 5.33 -29.09
C ILE A 59 11.30 6.16 -29.80
N SER A 60 11.49 7.47 -29.91
CA SER A 60 10.61 8.36 -30.65
C SER A 60 11.44 9.34 -31.47
N SER A 61 11.49 9.08 -32.77
CA SER A 61 12.25 9.91 -33.72
C SER A 61 11.62 11.29 -33.92
N SER A 62 10.29 11.37 -33.78
CA SER A 62 9.48 12.57 -33.92
C SER A 62 9.38 13.38 -32.61
N ASN A 63 9.48 12.75 -31.43
CA ASN A 63 9.29 13.44 -30.14
C ASN A 63 10.14 12.87 -28.98
N SER A 64 11.47 12.87 -29.14
CA SER A 64 12.44 12.49 -28.09
C SER A 64 12.25 13.21 -26.73
N PRO A 65 11.91 14.52 -26.66
CA PRO A 65 11.66 15.19 -25.39
C PRO A 65 10.51 14.58 -24.58
N LEU A 66 9.45 14.12 -25.25
CA LEU A 66 8.31 13.46 -24.60
C LEU A 66 8.73 12.17 -23.89
N ILE A 67 9.58 11.36 -24.51
CA ILE A 67 10.14 10.16 -23.88
C ILE A 67 10.94 10.53 -22.63
N SER A 68 11.68 11.64 -22.65
CA SER A 68 12.39 12.11 -21.45
C SER A 68 11.45 12.56 -20.32
N LEU A 69 10.27 13.08 -20.64
CA LEU A 69 9.26 13.44 -19.64
C LEU A 69 8.61 12.20 -19.05
N ILE A 70 8.23 11.23 -19.89
CA ILE A 70 7.67 9.95 -19.47
C ILE A 70 8.61 9.22 -18.50
N ARG A 71 9.90 9.13 -18.84
CA ARG A 71 10.93 8.50 -17.99
C ARG A 71 11.10 9.17 -16.63
N ARG A 72 10.69 10.43 -16.50
CA ARG A 72 10.71 11.19 -15.24
C ARG A 72 9.36 11.14 -14.51
N GLY A 73 8.29 10.63 -15.14
CA GLY A 73 6.93 10.66 -14.59
C GLY A 73 6.34 12.06 -14.58
N MET A 74 6.82 12.97 -15.44
CA MET A 74 6.49 14.38 -15.38
C MET A 74 5.28 14.70 -16.28
N VAL A 75 4.14 14.99 -15.64
CA VAL A 75 2.93 15.52 -16.29
C VAL A 75 3.00 17.04 -16.29
N THR A 76 2.68 17.67 -17.42
CA THR A 76 2.75 19.14 -17.59
C THR A 76 1.48 19.66 -18.25
N SER A 77 1.23 20.98 -18.22
CA SER A 77 0.08 21.56 -18.94
C SER A 77 0.09 21.26 -20.45
N LYS A 78 1.29 21.16 -21.06
CA LYS A 78 1.48 20.82 -22.47
C LYS A 78 1.39 19.31 -22.76
N ASN A 79 1.53 18.48 -21.74
CA ASN A 79 1.38 17.04 -21.82
C ASN A 79 0.61 16.56 -20.57
N PRO A 80 -0.72 16.76 -20.55
CA PRO A 80 -1.56 16.52 -19.36
C PRO A 80 -1.73 15.04 -19.04
N TYR A 81 -1.29 14.17 -19.94
CA TYR A 81 -1.30 12.73 -19.78
C TYR A 81 0.13 12.21 -19.78
N LEU A 82 0.43 11.18 -19.00
CA LEU A 82 1.77 10.61 -18.98
C LEU A 82 2.20 10.17 -20.39
N TYR A 83 1.33 9.43 -21.09
CA TYR A 83 1.52 8.99 -22.46
C TYR A 83 0.46 9.59 -23.40
N THR A 84 0.89 9.99 -24.61
CA THR A 84 -0.01 10.23 -25.74
C THR A 84 -0.18 8.93 -26.55
N PRO A 85 -1.25 8.76 -27.35
CA PRO A 85 -1.43 7.57 -28.19
C PRO A 85 -0.19 7.25 -29.05
N ASN A 86 0.39 8.29 -29.67
CA ASN A 86 1.60 8.13 -30.50
C ASN A 86 2.83 7.72 -29.66
N ALA A 87 2.99 8.26 -28.44
CA ALA A 87 4.09 7.88 -27.57
C ALA A 87 3.99 6.43 -27.07
N ILE A 88 2.76 5.93 -26.89
CA ILE A 88 2.51 4.51 -26.56
C ILE A 88 2.99 3.63 -27.71
N GLU A 89 2.57 3.97 -28.93
CA GLU A 89 2.96 3.24 -30.14
C GLU A 89 4.49 3.26 -30.33
N ASP A 90 5.10 4.42 -30.16
CA ASP A 90 6.56 4.60 -30.24
C ASP A 90 7.30 3.70 -29.24
N VAL A 91 6.87 3.68 -27.97
CA VAL A 91 7.48 2.85 -26.92
C VAL A 91 7.28 1.35 -27.22
N LEU A 92 6.12 0.94 -27.73
CA LEU A 92 5.84 -0.44 -28.10
C LEU A 92 6.67 -0.91 -29.31
N ASN A 93 6.79 -0.08 -30.35
CA ASN A 93 7.27 -0.50 -31.66
C ASN A 93 8.75 -0.20 -31.93
N ASN A 94 9.34 0.82 -31.32
CA ASN A 94 10.63 1.36 -31.79
C ASN A 94 11.86 0.84 -31.02
N CYS A 95 11.71 -0.09 -30.08
CA CYS A 95 12.84 -0.55 -29.26
C CYS A 95 13.18 -2.03 -29.48
N LYS A 96 14.17 -2.28 -30.36
CA LYS A 96 14.78 -3.61 -30.57
C LYS A 96 16.13 -3.72 -29.86
N LEU A 97 16.34 -4.83 -29.15
CA LEU A 97 17.64 -5.21 -28.58
C LEU A 97 18.70 -5.44 -29.67
N ASP A 98 18.27 -5.89 -30.86
CA ASP A 98 19.10 -6.16 -32.03
C ASP A 98 18.63 -5.34 -33.23
N GLU A 99 19.23 -4.16 -33.42
CA GLU A 99 18.95 -3.30 -34.59
C GLU A 99 19.37 -3.97 -35.92
N TYR A 100 20.23 -5.00 -35.85
CA TYR A 100 20.76 -5.74 -37.01
C TYR A 100 20.33 -7.21 -37.05
N GLY A 101 19.42 -7.63 -36.18
CA GLY A 101 18.98 -9.01 -36.11
C GLY A 101 17.98 -9.36 -37.21
N THR A 102 18.07 -10.57 -37.75
CA THR A 102 17.08 -11.09 -38.69
C THR A 102 16.47 -12.39 -38.16
N LYS A 103 15.17 -12.59 -38.45
CA LYS A 103 14.45 -13.84 -38.17
C LYS A 103 14.77 -14.95 -39.20
N LEU A 104 15.57 -14.63 -40.22
CA LEU A 104 15.88 -15.50 -41.35
C LEU A 104 16.72 -16.70 -40.89
N GLY A 105 16.36 -17.91 -41.34
CA GLY A 105 17.04 -19.17 -40.95
C GLY A 105 16.72 -19.70 -39.55
N LEU A 106 15.79 -19.08 -38.82
CA LEU A 106 15.35 -19.53 -37.50
C LEU A 106 14.19 -20.52 -37.60
N VAL A 107 14.27 -21.63 -36.87
CA VAL A 107 13.11 -22.53 -36.71
C VAL A 107 12.02 -21.86 -35.86
N SER A 108 10.81 -22.40 -35.84
CA SER A 108 9.64 -21.77 -35.18
C SER A 108 9.91 -21.36 -33.72
N ASN A 109 10.47 -22.25 -32.90
CA ASN A 109 10.79 -21.96 -31.49
C ASN A 109 11.89 -20.90 -31.34
N GLU A 110 12.87 -20.90 -32.25
CA GLU A 110 13.94 -19.93 -32.30
C GLU A 110 13.42 -18.54 -32.69
N LYS A 111 12.52 -18.46 -33.66
CA LYS A 111 11.88 -17.22 -34.09
C LYS A 111 11.05 -16.60 -32.97
N LYS A 112 10.30 -17.41 -32.21
CA LYS A 112 9.56 -16.96 -31.03
C LYS A 112 10.49 -16.34 -29.97
N LYS A 113 11.60 -17.01 -29.66
CA LYS A 113 12.62 -16.50 -28.72
C LYS A 113 13.31 -15.23 -29.22
N TYR A 114 13.58 -15.14 -30.52
CA TYR A 114 14.16 -13.95 -31.15
C TYR A 114 13.22 -12.74 -31.04
N ILE A 115 11.94 -12.92 -31.36
CA ILE A 115 10.92 -11.87 -31.24
C ILE A 115 10.75 -11.44 -29.79
N ALA A 116 10.61 -12.39 -28.86
CA ALA A 116 10.39 -12.09 -27.44
C ALA A 116 11.53 -11.26 -26.81
N ARG A 117 12.78 -11.43 -27.27
CA ARG A 117 13.91 -10.60 -26.84
C ARG A 117 13.84 -9.21 -27.45
N ASN A 118 13.40 -9.07 -28.69
CA ASN A 118 13.45 -7.80 -29.40
C ASN A 118 12.24 -6.88 -29.17
N ILE A 119 11.39 -7.18 -28.19
CA ILE A 119 10.24 -6.36 -27.84
C ILE A 119 10.52 -5.66 -26.51
N MET A 120 10.17 -4.37 -26.41
CA MET A 120 10.32 -3.59 -25.19
C MET A 120 9.27 -3.95 -24.14
N PHE A 121 8.01 -4.04 -24.55
CA PHE A 121 6.87 -4.45 -23.73
C PHE A 121 5.92 -5.30 -24.58
N LYS A 122 5.40 -6.39 -24.04
CA LYS A 122 4.52 -7.34 -24.76
C LYS A 122 3.14 -6.74 -25.03
N SER A 123 2.70 -5.83 -24.20
CA SER A 123 1.41 -5.17 -24.32
C SER A 123 1.45 -3.75 -23.74
N TYR A 124 0.43 -2.98 -24.08
CA TYR A 124 0.24 -1.67 -23.46
C TYR A 124 -0.08 -1.77 -21.96
N ASP A 125 -0.73 -2.84 -21.52
CA ASP A 125 -0.99 -3.09 -20.09
C ASP A 125 0.30 -3.30 -19.31
N GLU A 126 1.30 -3.96 -19.91
CA GLU A 126 2.63 -4.09 -19.28
C GLU A 126 3.28 -2.71 -19.07
N ILE A 127 3.03 -1.75 -19.98
CA ILE A 127 3.52 -0.37 -19.86
C ILE A 127 2.74 0.43 -18.80
N CYS A 128 1.47 0.13 -18.56
CA CYS A 128 0.64 0.89 -17.63
C CYS A 128 0.69 0.34 -16.22
N PHE A 129 0.54 -0.97 -16.10
CA PHE A 129 0.26 -1.66 -14.87
C PHE A 129 1.36 -2.64 -14.45
N GLY A 130 2.11 -3.16 -15.42
CA GLY A 130 3.16 -4.16 -15.18
C GLY A 130 2.72 -5.53 -15.68
N ASP A 131 3.59 -6.52 -15.47
CA ASP A 131 3.26 -7.92 -15.75
C ASP A 131 2.80 -8.65 -14.49
N TYR A 132 2.39 -9.91 -14.64
CA TYR A 132 1.96 -10.74 -13.52
C TYR A 132 3.01 -10.85 -12.39
N SER A 133 4.30 -10.89 -12.73
CA SER A 133 5.36 -10.95 -11.72
C SER A 133 5.50 -9.64 -10.96
N GLU A 134 5.32 -8.51 -11.62
CA GLU A 134 5.31 -7.19 -10.98
C GLU A 134 4.07 -7.03 -10.10
N HIS A 135 2.89 -7.41 -10.60
CA HIS A 135 1.64 -7.36 -9.84
C HIS A 135 1.77 -8.16 -8.54
N LEU A 136 2.20 -9.42 -8.60
CA LEU A 136 2.42 -10.23 -7.39
C LEU A 136 3.42 -9.61 -6.39
N LYS A 137 4.43 -8.88 -6.87
CA LYS A 137 5.39 -8.20 -6.00
C LYS A 137 4.82 -6.94 -5.37
N LEU A 138 3.93 -6.25 -6.08
CA LEU A 138 3.40 -4.93 -5.69
C LEU A 138 1.92 -4.98 -5.27
N THR A 139 1.33 -6.16 -5.09
CA THR A 139 -0.05 -6.39 -4.65
C THR A 139 -0.41 -5.56 -3.41
N SER A 140 0.48 -5.55 -2.41
CA SER A 140 0.28 -4.80 -1.16
C SER A 140 0.34 -3.28 -1.38
N PHE A 141 1.18 -2.79 -2.29
CA PHE A 141 1.22 -1.35 -2.65
C PHE A 141 -0.11 -0.92 -3.25
N LEU A 142 -0.60 -1.63 -4.27
CA LEU A 142 -1.83 -1.23 -4.95
C LEU A 142 -3.02 -1.26 -4.00
N SER A 143 -3.18 -2.33 -3.22
CA SER A 143 -4.26 -2.46 -2.23
C SER A 143 -4.25 -1.30 -1.23
N SER A 144 -3.07 -0.98 -0.67
CA SER A 144 -2.94 0.05 0.37
C SER A 144 -3.27 1.44 -0.16
N ILE A 145 -2.79 1.76 -1.36
CA ILE A 145 -2.97 3.08 -1.96
C ILE A 145 -4.43 3.29 -2.41
N ILE A 146 -5.10 2.26 -2.93
CA ILE A 146 -6.54 2.31 -3.24
C ILE A 146 -7.35 2.57 -1.97
N ILE A 147 -7.11 1.81 -0.90
CA ILE A 147 -7.83 2.00 0.37
C ILE A 147 -7.60 3.39 0.94
N LEU A 148 -6.37 3.90 0.90
CA LEU A 148 -6.07 5.26 1.33
C LEU A 148 -6.87 6.30 0.57
N ASP A 149 -6.85 6.25 -0.77
CA ASP A 149 -7.62 7.22 -1.56
C ASP A 149 -9.11 7.16 -1.23
N ILE A 150 -9.70 5.97 -1.02
CA ILE A 150 -11.10 5.85 -0.61
C ILE A 150 -11.34 6.51 0.74
N LEU A 151 -10.54 6.17 1.76
CA LEU A 151 -10.69 6.72 3.12
C LEU A 151 -10.60 8.25 3.14
N PHE A 152 -9.71 8.83 2.32
CA PHE A 152 -9.51 10.28 2.26
C PHE A 152 -10.55 11.02 1.42
N GLU A 153 -11.10 10.41 0.39
CA GLU A 153 -11.95 11.11 -0.57
C GLU A 153 -13.44 10.87 -0.33
N SER A 154 -13.83 9.67 0.12
CA SER A 154 -15.24 9.34 0.37
C SER A 154 -15.62 9.34 1.84
N TYR A 155 -14.64 9.27 2.75
CA TYR A 155 -14.86 9.02 4.18
C TYR A 155 -15.83 7.85 4.43
N ASP A 156 -15.69 6.76 3.67
CA ASP A 156 -16.56 5.59 3.80
C ASP A 156 -16.50 5.03 5.23
N GLU A 157 -17.56 5.27 6.01
CA GLU A 157 -17.66 4.89 7.42
C GLU A 157 -17.48 3.39 7.64
N ASN A 158 -18.04 2.55 6.75
CA ASN A 158 -17.92 1.11 6.88
C ASN A 158 -16.47 0.67 6.61
N LEU A 159 -15.79 1.30 5.65
CA LEU A 159 -14.37 1.04 5.43
C LEU A 159 -13.52 1.51 6.61
N TRP A 160 -13.81 2.68 7.18
CA TRP A 160 -13.18 3.17 8.41
C TRP A 160 -13.35 2.17 9.56
N ARG A 161 -14.57 1.66 9.77
CA ARG A 161 -14.85 0.64 10.81
C ARG A 161 -14.07 -0.65 10.61
N ILE A 162 -13.87 -1.08 9.36
CA ILE A 162 -13.03 -2.25 9.08
C ILE A 162 -11.56 -1.94 9.40
N VAL A 163 -11.04 -0.83 8.89
CA VAL A 163 -9.62 -0.45 9.08
C VAL A 163 -9.28 -0.24 10.55
N LEU A 164 -10.13 0.48 11.30
CA LEU A 164 -9.99 0.67 12.74
C LEU A 164 -10.20 -0.63 13.54
N GLY A 165 -11.01 -1.56 13.02
CA GLY A 165 -11.22 -2.86 13.65
C GLY A 165 -9.98 -3.73 13.57
N TYR A 166 -9.26 -3.61 12.46
CA TYR A 166 -7.98 -4.28 12.27
C TYR A 166 -6.78 -3.51 12.84
N MET A 167 -6.93 -2.22 13.17
CA MET A 167 -5.87 -1.42 13.74
C MET A 167 -5.47 -1.95 15.12
N PRO A 168 -4.17 -2.26 15.35
CA PRO A 168 -3.68 -2.61 16.67
C PRO A 168 -3.90 -1.45 17.63
N LEU A 169 -4.27 -1.76 18.87
CA LEU A 169 -4.52 -0.76 19.92
C LEU A 169 -5.50 0.36 19.51
N ASN A 170 -6.61 -0.02 18.88
CA ASN A 170 -7.68 0.91 18.49
C ASN A 170 -8.33 1.68 19.67
N ILE A 171 -8.08 1.25 20.92
CA ILE A 171 -8.47 2.00 22.13
C ILE A 171 -7.67 3.29 22.26
N GLU A 172 -6.41 3.33 21.80
CA GLU A 172 -5.64 4.58 21.78
C GLU A 172 -6.26 5.60 20.82
N PHE A 173 -6.88 5.15 19.73
CA PHE A 173 -7.69 6.02 18.87
C PHE A 173 -8.92 6.58 19.59
N GLU A 174 -9.62 5.76 20.37
CA GLU A 174 -10.75 6.22 21.19
C GLU A 174 -10.33 7.26 22.23
N LYS A 175 -9.11 7.17 22.76
CA LYS A 175 -8.56 8.21 23.64
C LYS A 175 -8.33 9.53 22.90
N ILE A 176 -7.74 9.50 21.71
CA ILE A 176 -7.53 10.73 20.90
C ILE A 176 -8.88 11.38 20.55
N ARG A 177 -9.91 10.58 20.30
CA ARG A 177 -11.27 11.07 20.02
C ARG A 177 -11.86 11.85 21.19
N LEU A 178 -11.47 11.56 22.44
CA LEU A 178 -11.88 12.32 23.62
C LEU A 178 -11.40 13.76 23.57
N ASP A 179 -10.14 13.98 23.18
CA ASP A 179 -9.48 15.27 23.30
C ASP A 179 -9.86 16.25 22.19
N VAL A 180 -10.26 15.73 21.02
CA VAL A 180 -10.34 16.53 19.79
C VAL A 180 -11.78 16.78 19.33
N VAL A 181 -12.74 15.94 19.76
CA VAL A 181 -14.21 15.96 19.50
C VAL A 181 -14.62 15.89 18.01
N ASP A 182 -13.86 16.53 17.10
CA ASP A 182 -14.04 16.54 15.66
C ASP A 182 -13.38 15.31 15.01
N VAL A 183 -14.20 14.41 14.48
CA VAL A 183 -13.77 13.15 13.83
C VAL A 183 -12.78 13.39 12.70
N GLN A 184 -12.90 14.47 11.91
CA GLN A 184 -11.96 14.75 10.83
C GLN A 184 -10.59 15.15 11.36
N LYS A 185 -10.54 15.92 12.45
CA LYS A 185 -9.29 16.24 13.14
C LYS A 185 -8.67 15.01 13.78
N VAL A 186 -9.48 14.11 14.37
CA VAL A 186 -9.00 12.83 14.91
C VAL A 186 -8.36 11.99 13.80
N TYR A 187 -8.98 11.89 12.62
CA TYR A 187 -8.38 11.18 11.48
C TYR A 187 -7.08 11.84 10.99
N SER A 188 -6.99 13.16 11.07
CA SER A 188 -5.77 13.89 10.74
C SER A 188 -4.64 13.56 11.74
N ILE A 189 -4.95 13.53 13.04
CA ILE A 189 -4.00 13.16 14.10
C ILE A 189 -3.55 11.71 13.95
N ILE A 190 -4.47 10.78 13.67
CA ILE A 190 -4.09 9.39 13.37
C ILE A 190 -3.10 9.33 12.21
N PHE A 191 -3.35 10.11 11.16
CA PHE A 191 -2.51 10.10 9.98
C PHE A 191 -1.15 10.76 10.21
N GLU A 192 -1.06 11.79 11.04
CA GLU A 192 0.19 12.53 11.28
C GLU A 192 1.02 11.93 12.41
N GLU A 193 0.39 11.56 13.52
CA GLU A 193 1.06 11.14 14.75
C GLU A 193 1.07 9.63 14.93
N HIS A 194 0.08 8.92 14.37
CA HIS A 194 -0.09 7.47 14.51
C HIS A 194 -0.10 6.73 13.16
N TYR A 195 0.60 7.29 12.18
CA TYR A 195 0.58 6.80 10.80
C TYR A 195 0.89 5.30 10.67
N GLU A 196 1.87 4.80 11.43
CA GLU A 196 2.29 3.40 11.38
C GLU A 196 1.20 2.43 11.87
N LEU A 197 0.46 2.85 12.89
CA LEU A 197 -0.70 2.13 13.43
C LEU A 197 -1.81 2.06 12.39
N PHE A 198 -2.12 3.21 11.79
CA PHE A 198 -3.13 3.31 10.75
C PHE A 198 -2.81 2.46 9.53
N MET A 199 -1.58 2.53 9.03
CA MET A 199 -1.11 1.72 7.90
C MET A 199 -1.16 0.22 8.21
N THR A 200 -0.89 -0.15 9.47
CA THR A 200 -1.05 -1.53 9.92
C THR A 200 -2.51 -1.99 9.83
N GLY A 201 -3.46 -1.15 10.22
CA GLY A 201 -4.89 -1.41 10.04
C GLY A 201 -5.26 -1.63 8.57
N ILE A 202 -4.72 -0.81 7.67
CA ILE A 202 -4.92 -0.94 6.21
C ILE A 202 -4.35 -2.27 5.68
N PHE A 203 -3.12 -2.62 6.06
CA PHE A 203 -2.50 -3.87 5.61
C PHE A 203 -3.29 -5.11 6.04
N ARG A 204 -3.74 -5.14 7.30
CA ARG A 204 -4.58 -6.21 7.84
C ARG A 204 -5.93 -6.28 7.14
N ALA A 205 -6.61 -5.15 6.97
CA ALA A 205 -7.92 -5.09 6.34
C ALA A 205 -7.86 -5.55 4.88
N THR A 206 -6.85 -5.09 4.13
CA THR A 206 -6.66 -5.46 2.73
C THR A 206 -6.32 -6.94 2.55
N GLU A 207 -5.46 -7.51 3.40
CA GLU A 207 -5.05 -8.91 3.31
C GLU A 207 -6.14 -9.87 3.80
N LYS A 208 -6.75 -9.59 4.96
CA LYS A 208 -7.64 -10.54 5.66
C LYS A 208 -9.11 -10.42 5.31
N ALA A 209 -9.58 -9.24 4.89
CA ALA A 209 -11.00 -8.99 4.64
C ALA A 209 -11.29 -8.63 3.18
N LEU A 210 -10.57 -7.65 2.64
CA LEU A 210 -10.99 -6.99 1.40
C LEU A 210 -10.41 -7.63 0.13
N ASN A 211 -9.18 -8.17 0.17
CA ASN A 211 -8.47 -8.73 -0.99
C ASN A 211 -8.55 -7.83 -2.24
N VAL A 212 -8.21 -6.55 -2.06
CA VAL A 212 -8.49 -5.45 -3.01
C VAL A 212 -7.81 -5.67 -4.35
N ASP A 213 -6.50 -5.92 -4.37
CA ASP A 213 -5.71 -6.10 -5.61
C ASP A 213 -6.27 -7.24 -6.49
N THR A 214 -6.52 -8.43 -5.92
CA THR A 214 -7.08 -9.56 -6.68
C THR A 214 -8.43 -9.22 -7.30
N LEU A 215 -9.30 -8.53 -6.56
CA LEU A 215 -10.62 -8.14 -7.05
C LEU A 215 -10.52 -7.07 -8.13
N PHE A 216 -9.65 -6.09 -7.95
CA PHE A 216 -9.41 -5.04 -8.94
C PHE A 216 -8.91 -5.63 -10.25
N TRP A 217 -7.93 -6.54 -10.22
CA TRP A 217 -7.42 -7.16 -11.44
C TRP A 217 -8.48 -8.03 -12.14
N LYS A 218 -9.26 -8.82 -11.40
CA LYS A 218 -10.38 -9.58 -11.99
C LYS A 218 -11.38 -8.66 -12.69
N PHE A 219 -11.79 -7.59 -12.01
CA PHE A 219 -12.68 -6.58 -12.59
C PHE A 219 -12.09 -5.94 -13.85
N TYR A 220 -10.82 -5.55 -13.78
CA TYR A 220 -10.10 -4.93 -14.88
C TYR A 220 -10.03 -5.87 -16.09
N GLU A 221 -9.71 -7.15 -15.87
CA GLU A 221 -9.62 -8.16 -16.92
C GLU A 221 -10.96 -8.47 -17.58
N GLU A 222 -12.04 -8.57 -16.79
CA GLU A 222 -13.37 -8.92 -17.29
C GLU A 222 -14.03 -7.77 -18.05
N ARG A 223 -13.81 -6.52 -17.63
CA ARG A 223 -14.61 -5.39 -18.11
C ARG A 223 -13.86 -4.35 -18.92
N VAL A 224 -12.57 -4.15 -18.65
CA VAL A 224 -11.81 -2.99 -19.18
C VAL A 224 -10.73 -3.39 -20.17
N LYS A 225 -10.17 -4.61 -20.03
CA LYS A 225 -9.03 -5.08 -20.83
C LYS A 225 -9.24 -5.03 -22.35
N ASN A 226 -10.49 -5.14 -22.80
CA ASN A 226 -10.87 -5.14 -24.22
C ASN A 226 -11.11 -3.75 -24.83
N GLU A 227 -10.98 -2.67 -24.04
CA GLU A 227 -11.03 -1.31 -24.56
C GLU A 227 -9.88 -1.01 -25.54
N SER A 228 -10.04 0.00 -26.41
CA SER A 228 -9.12 0.24 -27.51
C SER A 228 -7.66 0.43 -27.03
N LYS A 229 -6.70 -0.15 -27.77
CA LYS A 229 -5.26 -0.11 -27.45
C LYS A 229 -4.62 1.29 -27.45
N ASN A 230 -5.35 2.30 -27.93
CA ASN A 230 -4.83 3.66 -28.15
C ASN A 230 -5.24 4.66 -27.05
N ILE A 231 -6.01 4.24 -26.04
CA ILE A 231 -6.46 5.10 -24.94
C ILE A 231 -5.42 5.06 -23.82
N ASN A 232 -5.08 6.22 -23.23
CA ASN A 232 -4.18 6.23 -22.08
C ASN A 232 -4.85 5.66 -20.82
N LYS A 233 -4.62 4.37 -20.52
CA LYS A 233 -5.25 3.65 -19.40
C LYS A 233 -4.95 4.25 -18.02
N ILE A 234 -3.78 4.86 -17.83
CA ILE A 234 -3.43 5.56 -16.59
C ILE A 234 -4.26 6.86 -16.44
N ALA A 235 -4.56 7.54 -17.55
CA ALA A 235 -5.37 8.76 -17.51
C ALA A 235 -6.80 8.49 -17.05
N PHE A 236 -7.38 7.35 -17.47
CA PHE A 236 -8.72 6.89 -17.14
C PHE A 236 -8.80 6.02 -15.89
N VAL A 237 -7.69 5.84 -15.16
CA VAL A 237 -7.67 4.96 -13.98
C VAL A 237 -8.68 5.38 -12.91
N ASP A 238 -8.94 6.68 -12.77
CA ASP A 238 -9.97 7.19 -11.86
C ASP A 238 -11.36 6.65 -12.23
N VAL A 239 -11.69 6.55 -13.52
CA VAL A 239 -12.98 6.00 -13.97
C VAL A 239 -13.07 4.54 -13.56
N TYR A 240 -12.07 3.74 -13.91
CA TYR A 240 -12.03 2.31 -13.58
C TYR A 240 -12.08 2.05 -12.07
N LEU A 241 -11.38 2.86 -11.27
CA LEU A 241 -11.37 2.73 -9.82
C LEU A 241 -12.68 3.17 -9.17
N ASN A 242 -13.35 4.20 -9.71
CA ASN A 242 -14.68 4.60 -9.24
C ASN A 242 -15.72 3.50 -9.52
N GLU A 243 -15.71 2.91 -10.71
CA GLU A 243 -16.59 1.78 -11.06
C GLU A 243 -16.29 0.57 -10.19
N PHE A 244 -15.01 0.18 -10.07
CA PHE A 244 -14.57 -0.91 -9.20
C PHE A 244 -15.05 -0.70 -7.75
N TYR A 245 -14.86 0.50 -7.21
CA TYR A 245 -15.30 0.83 -5.86
C TYR A 245 -16.81 0.69 -5.71
N THR A 246 -17.58 1.34 -6.58
CA THR A 246 -19.05 1.40 -6.47
C THR A 246 -19.69 0.02 -6.69
N GLU A 247 -19.20 -0.74 -7.67
CA GLU A 247 -19.83 -1.98 -8.08
C GLU A 247 -19.42 -3.21 -7.30
N ILE A 248 -18.17 -3.24 -6.83
CA ILE A 248 -17.56 -4.43 -6.21
C ILE A 248 -17.16 -4.14 -4.78
N LEU A 249 -16.24 -3.18 -4.57
CA LEU A 249 -15.60 -3.04 -3.27
C LEU A 249 -16.60 -2.56 -2.20
N LYS A 250 -17.44 -1.56 -2.52
CA LYS A 250 -18.47 -1.03 -1.61
C LYS A 250 -19.44 -2.12 -1.18
N LYS A 251 -19.97 -2.91 -2.13
CA LYS A 251 -20.85 -4.05 -1.81
C LYS A 251 -20.15 -5.09 -0.94
N LYS A 252 -18.86 -5.34 -1.16
CA LYS A 252 -18.08 -6.26 -0.34
C LYS A 252 -17.90 -5.72 1.09
N ILE A 253 -17.61 -4.43 1.23
CA ILE A 253 -17.51 -3.74 2.52
C ILE A 253 -18.85 -3.84 3.26
N ASP A 254 -19.96 -3.48 2.61
CA ASP A 254 -21.29 -3.49 3.22
C ASP A 254 -21.71 -4.92 3.59
N LYS A 255 -21.45 -5.90 2.72
CA LYS A 255 -21.68 -7.32 3.03
C LYS A 255 -20.85 -7.78 4.22
N PHE A 256 -19.57 -7.40 4.28
CA PHE A 256 -18.71 -7.75 5.41
C PHE A 256 -19.27 -7.23 6.73
N ILE A 257 -19.74 -5.98 6.77
CA ILE A 257 -20.37 -5.40 7.96
C ILE A 257 -21.69 -6.11 8.30
N ASN A 258 -22.56 -6.35 7.31
CA ASN A 258 -23.85 -6.98 7.55
C ASN A 258 -23.71 -8.44 8.03
N ASP A 259 -22.82 -9.22 7.42
CA ASP A 259 -22.57 -10.62 7.77
C ASP A 259 -21.87 -10.76 9.14
N SER A 260 -21.06 -9.77 9.53
CA SER A 260 -20.40 -9.74 10.84
C SER A 260 -21.26 -9.15 11.97
N SER A 261 -22.37 -8.48 11.64
CA SER A 261 -23.28 -7.86 12.63
C SER A 261 -24.25 -8.85 13.31
N TYR A 262 -24.20 -10.15 13.00
CA TYR A 262 -25.11 -11.12 13.59
C TYR A 262 -24.59 -11.68 14.94
N TYR A 263 -25.26 -11.31 16.03
CA TYR A 263 -25.21 -12.00 17.31
C TYR A 263 -25.64 -13.47 17.14
N GLY A 264 -24.68 -14.39 17.17
CA GLY A 264 -24.99 -15.82 17.18
C GLY A 264 -23.74 -16.68 17.24
N TYR A 265 -23.36 -17.06 18.45
CA TYR A 265 -22.37 -18.09 18.76
C TYR A 265 -22.48 -19.30 17.82
N LYS A 266 -21.39 -19.61 17.08
CA LYS A 266 -20.80 -20.98 17.07
C LYS A 266 -19.53 -21.18 16.22
N GLU A 267 -19.16 -20.26 15.32
CA GLU A 267 -17.89 -20.39 14.54
C GLU A 267 -17.08 -19.07 14.49
N LYS A 268 -17.09 -18.31 15.59
CA LYS A 268 -16.94 -16.84 15.63
C LYS A 268 -15.57 -16.25 15.96
N TYR A 269 -14.50 -17.04 16.06
CA TYR A 269 -13.22 -16.53 16.60
C TYR A 269 -12.44 -15.59 15.65
N VAL A 270 -12.70 -15.59 14.35
CA VAL A 270 -11.96 -14.75 13.38
C VAL A 270 -12.71 -13.47 13.01
N HIS A 271 -14.04 -13.45 13.18
CA HIS A 271 -14.91 -12.36 12.70
C HIS A 271 -15.35 -11.35 13.78
N GLU A 272 -15.24 -11.67 15.07
CA GLU A 272 -15.58 -10.70 16.14
C GLU A 272 -14.48 -9.66 16.39
N ASN A 273 -13.24 -9.92 15.96
CA ASN A 273 -12.09 -9.03 16.15
C ASN A 273 -11.78 -8.13 14.92
N SER A 274 -12.65 -8.10 13.92
CA SER A 274 -12.36 -7.45 12.63
C SER A 274 -13.23 -6.24 12.32
N THR A 275 -14.23 -5.96 13.16
CA THR A 275 -15.06 -4.76 13.07
C THR A 275 -14.84 -3.91 14.30
N TYR A 276 -14.53 -2.65 14.07
CA TYR A 276 -14.38 -1.67 15.13
C TYR A 276 -15.70 -1.51 15.89
N GLN A 277 -15.66 -1.77 17.20
CA GLN A 277 -16.73 -1.46 18.13
C GLN A 277 -16.34 -0.20 18.87
N SER A 278 -17.06 0.90 18.62
CA SER A 278 -16.79 2.15 19.31
C SER A 278 -17.11 2.01 20.80
N LEU A 279 -16.28 2.63 21.61
CA LEU A 279 -16.47 2.80 23.05
C LEU A 279 -17.22 4.11 23.33
N GLU A 280 -18.03 4.58 22.39
CA GLU A 280 -18.76 5.85 22.45
C GLU A 280 -19.59 5.99 23.73
N SER A 281 -20.20 4.92 24.23
CA SER A 281 -20.89 4.95 25.53
C SER A 281 -19.94 5.24 26.70
N ILE A 282 -18.77 4.59 26.75
CA ILE A 282 -17.76 4.81 27.80
C ILE A 282 -17.18 6.23 27.68
N ILE A 283 -16.93 6.67 26.44
CA ILE A 283 -16.44 8.01 26.11
C ILE A 283 -17.44 9.09 26.51
N SER A 284 -18.71 8.91 26.16
CA SER A 284 -19.78 9.85 26.51
C SER A 284 -19.93 9.98 28.02
N ILE A 285 -19.83 8.87 28.75
CA ILE A 285 -19.82 8.88 30.22
C ILE A 285 -18.62 9.69 30.72
N GLN A 286 -17.41 9.48 30.19
CA GLN A 286 -16.24 10.25 30.60
C GLN A 286 -16.41 11.75 30.34
N GLN A 287 -16.91 12.14 29.17
CA GLN A 287 -17.13 13.55 28.83
C GLN A 287 -18.15 14.21 29.75
N GLU A 288 -19.27 13.53 30.01
CA GLU A 288 -20.30 14.01 30.93
C GLU A 288 -19.73 14.21 32.34
N MET A 289 -18.96 13.23 32.85
CA MET A 289 -18.37 13.34 34.19
C MET A 289 -17.31 14.44 34.28
N ARG A 290 -16.56 14.74 33.21
CA ARG A 290 -15.64 15.89 33.21
C ARG A 290 -16.36 17.23 33.38
N LEU A 291 -17.58 17.36 32.84
CA LEU A 291 -18.39 18.57 33.02
C LEU A 291 -18.80 18.75 34.50
N TYR A 292 -19.16 17.65 35.17
CA TYR A 292 -19.50 17.67 36.61
C TYR A 292 -18.28 17.87 37.51
N GLN A 293 -17.12 17.31 37.15
CA GLN A 293 -15.87 17.48 37.91
C GLN A 293 -15.32 18.91 37.80
N GLY A 294 -15.57 19.60 36.68
CA GLY A 294 -14.96 20.89 36.38
C GLY A 294 -13.46 20.77 36.10
N ASP A 295 -12.70 21.82 36.42
CA ASP A 295 -11.25 21.89 36.16
C ASP A 295 -10.36 21.30 37.27
N MET A 296 -10.94 20.64 38.29
CA MET A 296 -10.19 20.13 39.44
C MET A 296 -9.62 18.73 39.20
N GLU A 297 -8.34 18.52 39.54
CA GLU A 297 -7.73 17.21 39.47
C GLU A 297 -8.17 16.29 40.63
N SER A 298 -8.16 14.97 40.40
CA SER A 298 -8.53 13.97 41.41
C SER A 298 -7.73 14.10 42.73
N VAL A 299 -6.47 14.54 42.65
CA VAL A 299 -5.61 14.77 43.82
C VAL A 299 -6.06 15.99 44.62
N GLU A 300 -6.54 17.04 43.95
CA GLU A 300 -7.06 18.24 44.58
C GLU A 300 -8.40 17.97 45.27
N ILE A 301 -9.26 17.21 44.60
CA ILE A 301 -10.55 16.75 45.13
C ILE A 301 -10.35 15.88 46.39
N ARG A 302 -9.37 14.97 46.38
CA ARG A 302 -8.99 14.21 47.59
C ARG A 302 -8.50 15.09 48.73
N LYS A 303 -7.71 16.13 48.44
CA LYS A 303 -7.25 17.09 49.46
C LYS A 303 -8.41 17.88 50.05
N LYS A 304 -9.38 18.29 49.22
CA LYS A 304 -10.55 19.06 49.63
C LYS A 304 -11.48 18.26 50.54
N TYR A 305 -11.76 17.00 50.21
CA TYR A 305 -12.81 16.20 50.88
C TYR A 305 -12.28 15.10 51.83
N GLY A 306 -10.99 14.79 51.75
CA GLY A 306 -10.33 13.84 52.65
C GLY A 306 -10.53 12.36 52.32
N ASN A 307 -9.70 11.49 52.91
CA ASN A 307 -9.60 10.08 52.52
C ASN A 307 -10.85 9.23 52.84
N LYS A 308 -11.69 9.62 53.81
CA LYS A 308 -12.88 8.84 54.19
C LYS A 308 -13.96 8.86 53.11
N VAL A 309 -14.09 9.98 52.40
CA VAL A 309 -15.01 10.12 51.25
C VAL A 309 -14.51 9.29 50.05
N TRP A 310 -13.19 9.08 49.98
CA TRP A 310 -12.52 8.33 48.92
C TRP A 310 -12.28 6.85 49.22
N ASP A 311 -12.96 6.28 50.22
CA ASP A 311 -12.91 4.84 50.49
C ASP A 311 -13.58 4.08 49.33
N ASP A 312 -12.83 3.21 48.64
CA ASP A 312 -13.32 2.43 47.51
C ASP A 312 -14.58 1.63 47.87
N ASN A 313 -14.72 1.14 49.09
CA ASN A 313 -15.93 0.40 49.50
C ASN A 313 -17.16 1.32 49.57
N LEU A 314 -16.95 2.56 50.02
CA LEU A 314 -17.99 3.59 50.06
C LEU A 314 -18.37 4.01 48.63
N LEU A 315 -17.38 4.30 47.79
CA LEU A 315 -17.60 4.72 46.40
C LEU A 315 -18.27 3.63 45.55
N ASN A 316 -17.93 2.36 45.77
CA ASN A 316 -18.57 1.21 45.10
C ASN A 316 -20.07 1.06 45.45
N ALA A 317 -20.50 1.59 46.60
CA ALA A 317 -21.91 1.57 46.99
C ALA A 317 -22.73 2.70 46.35
N LEU A 318 -22.07 3.70 45.75
CA LEU A 318 -22.72 4.85 45.14
C LEU A 318 -23.37 4.48 43.80
N ASN A 319 -24.62 4.90 43.66
CA ASN A 319 -25.36 4.98 42.42
C ASN A 319 -26.24 6.25 42.45
N LYS A 320 -26.84 6.57 41.30
CA LYS A 320 -27.64 7.79 41.15
C LYS A 320 -28.80 7.89 42.16
N ASP A 321 -29.34 6.77 42.60
CA ASP A 321 -30.53 6.72 43.44
C ASP A 321 -30.21 6.72 44.94
N ASN A 322 -28.94 6.47 45.33
CA ASN A 322 -28.53 6.35 46.72
C ASN A 322 -27.36 7.25 47.13
N ILE A 323 -26.91 8.13 46.23
CA ILE A 323 -25.81 9.07 46.49
C ILE A 323 -26.08 9.91 47.74
N ASP A 324 -27.29 10.48 47.85
CA ASP A 324 -27.68 11.31 48.99
C ASP A 324 -27.74 10.50 50.28
N ASP A 325 -28.17 9.24 50.24
CA ASP A 325 -28.23 8.39 51.44
C ASP A 325 -26.84 7.93 51.90
N VAL A 326 -25.95 7.59 50.96
CA VAL A 326 -24.62 7.05 51.25
C VAL A 326 -23.65 8.16 51.67
N LEU A 327 -23.74 9.34 51.02
CA LEU A 327 -22.92 10.51 51.32
C LEU A 327 -23.63 11.51 52.25
N GLY A 328 -24.91 11.35 52.55
CA GLY A 328 -25.73 12.27 53.37
C GLY A 328 -25.20 12.50 54.79
N LYS A 329 -24.50 11.53 55.37
CA LYS A 329 -23.79 11.73 56.64
C LYS A 329 -22.63 12.74 56.56
N TYR A 330 -22.26 13.18 55.36
CA TYR A 330 -21.22 14.17 55.07
C TYR A 330 -21.78 15.49 54.49
N THR A 331 -23.04 15.52 54.03
CA THR A 331 -23.67 16.71 53.44
C THR A 331 -23.98 17.79 54.47
N ASP A 332 -24.23 17.39 55.73
CA ASP A 332 -24.51 18.33 56.81
C ASP A 332 -23.25 18.89 57.50
N GLU A 333 -22.07 18.26 57.30
CA GLU A 333 -20.82 18.68 57.93
C GLU A 333 -19.77 19.27 56.96
N TYR A 334 -19.74 18.90 55.67
CA TYR A 334 -18.59 19.22 54.79
C TYR A 334 -18.85 19.40 53.28
N LEU A 335 -20.03 19.09 52.72
CA LEU A 335 -20.25 19.02 51.27
C LEU A 335 -21.57 19.67 50.85
N ASP A 336 -21.56 20.57 49.87
CA ASP A 336 -22.78 20.96 49.17
C ASP A 336 -23.16 19.96 48.06
N TYR A 337 -24.34 20.11 47.46
CA TYR A 337 -24.81 19.22 46.38
C TYR A 337 -23.87 19.22 45.16
N GLU A 338 -23.25 20.37 44.84
CA GLU A 338 -22.30 20.48 43.72
C GLU A 338 -20.99 19.71 44.03
N ASP A 339 -20.55 19.70 45.29
CA ASP A 339 -19.38 18.98 45.76
C ASP A 339 -19.57 17.44 45.71
N ILE A 340 -20.79 16.96 45.99
CA ILE A 340 -21.16 15.53 45.89
C ILE A 340 -21.05 15.04 44.44
N ASP A 341 -21.61 15.80 43.50
CA ASP A 341 -21.56 15.49 42.07
C ASP A 341 -20.11 15.44 41.57
N ALA A 342 -19.26 16.38 42.01
CA ALA A 342 -17.83 16.39 41.68
C ALA A 342 -17.08 15.14 42.21
N ILE A 343 -17.38 14.68 43.43
CA ILE A 343 -16.80 13.46 44.00
C ILE A 343 -17.21 12.23 43.18
N TYR A 344 -18.51 12.09 42.91
CA TYR A 344 -19.04 10.95 42.18
C TYR A 344 -18.55 10.92 40.73
N ALA A 345 -18.51 12.07 40.07
CA ALA A 345 -17.94 12.23 38.74
C ALA A 345 -16.46 11.81 38.71
N THR A 346 -15.68 12.24 39.70
CA THR A 346 -14.26 11.85 39.82
C THR A 346 -14.09 10.34 40.02
N TYR A 347 -15.00 9.69 40.75
CA TYR A 347 -14.98 8.23 40.90
C TYR A 347 -15.27 7.49 39.59
N ILE A 348 -16.31 7.90 38.85
CA ILE A 348 -16.64 7.31 37.54
C ILE A 348 -15.49 7.53 36.53
N LEU A 349 -14.86 8.70 36.56
CA LEU A 349 -13.66 8.96 35.75
C LEU A 349 -12.54 7.98 36.07
N GLY A 350 -12.25 7.74 37.35
CA GLY A 350 -11.26 6.74 37.75
C GLY A 350 -11.60 5.31 37.29
N LEU A 351 -12.88 4.91 37.37
CA LEU A 351 -13.33 3.59 36.90
C LEU A 351 -13.19 3.44 35.38
N THR A 352 -13.60 4.44 34.62
CA THR A 352 -13.53 4.44 33.16
C THR A 352 -12.08 4.47 32.67
N GLU A 353 -11.20 5.26 33.28
CA GLU A 353 -9.77 5.26 32.99
C GLU A 353 -9.13 3.91 33.28
N LYS A 354 -9.45 3.29 34.43
CA LYS A 354 -8.98 1.95 34.78
C LYS A 354 -9.46 0.90 33.77
N LEU A 355 -10.73 0.98 33.35
CA LEU A 355 -11.28 0.09 32.33
C LEU A 355 -10.54 0.25 31.00
N LEU A 356 -10.36 1.49 30.51
CA LEU A 356 -9.61 1.77 29.27
C LEU A 356 -8.17 1.26 29.37
N HIS A 357 -7.49 1.48 30.49
CA HIS A 357 -6.15 0.95 30.74
C HIS A 357 -6.10 -0.57 30.70
N LEU A 358 -7.04 -1.26 31.38
CA LEU A 358 -7.14 -2.71 31.36
C LEU A 358 -7.43 -3.25 29.96
N MET A 359 -8.29 -2.58 29.20
CA MET A 359 -8.59 -2.96 27.82
C MET A 359 -7.37 -2.75 26.90
N SER A 360 -6.65 -1.63 27.00
CA SER A 360 -5.37 -1.41 26.29
C SER A 360 -4.34 -2.48 26.67
N SER A 361 -4.23 -2.81 27.96
CA SER A 361 -3.32 -3.86 28.46
C SER A 361 -3.69 -5.25 27.92
N PHE A 362 -4.99 -5.56 27.89
CA PHE A 362 -5.49 -6.82 27.36
C PHE A 362 -5.28 -6.94 25.85
N GLN A 363 -5.56 -5.87 25.09
CA GLN A 363 -5.26 -5.82 23.66
C GLN A 363 -3.76 -5.99 23.41
N SER A 364 -2.92 -5.26 24.14
CA SER A 364 -1.45 -5.42 24.08
C SER A 364 -1.06 -6.88 24.31
N PHE A 365 -1.48 -7.49 25.43
CA PHE A 365 -1.22 -8.90 25.74
C PHE A 365 -1.67 -9.87 24.63
N ARG A 366 -2.85 -9.65 24.03
CA ARG A 366 -3.35 -10.46 22.91
C ARG A 366 -2.44 -10.32 21.69
N GLU A 367 -1.92 -9.13 21.43
CA GLU A 367 -1.03 -8.86 20.31
C GLU A 367 0.42 -9.32 20.59
N GLU A 368 0.90 -9.27 21.83
CA GLU A 368 2.25 -9.66 22.24
C GLU A 368 2.55 -11.16 21.98
N ASN A 369 1.53 -12.01 22.05
CA ASN A 369 1.64 -13.44 21.76
C ASN A 369 1.91 -13.75 20.27
N SER A 370 1.99 -12.72 19.41
CA SER A 370 2.10 -12.84 17.95
C SER A 370 3.50 -12.59 17.37
N HIS A 371 4.56 -12.47 18.19
CA HIS A 371 5.93 -12.06 17.82
C HIS A 371 6.00 -10.66 17.19
N TRP A 372 6.36 -9.66 17.99
CA TRP A 372 6.17 -8.22 17.69
C TRP A 372 7.45 -7.38 17.86
N GLN A 373 8.58 -7.96 18.25
CA GLN A 373 9.85 -7.26 18.51
C GLN A 373 9.73 -5.99 19.40
N GLY A 374 8.63 -5.79 20.12
CA GLY A 374 8.45 -4.64 21.00
C GLY A 374 7.76 -3.40 20.40
N ASN A 375 7.44 -3.34 19.09
CA ASN A 375 6.82 -2.14 18.49
C ASN A 375 5.98 -2.40 17.21
N TYR A 376 5.12 -1.44 16.84
CA TYR A 376 4.22 -1.52 15.67
C TYR A 376 4.96 -1.68 14.33
N LEU A 377 6.18 -1.12 14.23
CA LEU A 377 7.12 -1.32 13.11
C LEU A 377 7.42 -2.82 12.86
N GLY A 378 7.42 -3.65 13.89
CA GLY A 378 7.56 -5.10 13.76
C GLY A 378 6.43 -5.75 12.95
N TYR A 379 5.24 -5.13 12.95
CA TYR A 379 4.07 -5.64 12.22
C TYR A 379 4.12 -5.30 10.74
N VAL A 380 4.48 -4.05 10.40
CA VAL A 380 4.68 -3.58 9.03
C VAL A 380 5.71 -4.45 8.30
N LYS A 381 6.80 -4.86 8.98
CA LYS A 381 7.84 -5.75 8.43
C LYS A 381 7.34 -7.14 8.00
N LYS A 382 6.19 -7.61 8.49
CA LYS A 382 5.62 -8.91 8.08
C LYS A 382 4.98 -8.85 6.71
N TYR A 383 4.58 -7.66 6.27
CA TYR A 383 4.02 -7.46 4.94
C TYR A 383 5.12 -7.38 3.92
N GLN A 384 4.85 -7.95 2.75
CA GLN A 384 5.73 -7.87 1.62
C GLN A 384 6.01 -6.39 1.29
N TYR A 385 7.27 -5.98 1.51
CA TYR A 385 7.75 -4.61 1.33
C TYR A 385 7.06 -3.57 2.24
N GLY A 386 6.58 -3.95 3.42
CA GLY A 386 5.80 -3.06 4.27
C GLY A 386 6.52 -1.75 4.66
N ASN A 387 7.83 -1.80 4.93
CA ASN A 387 8.61 -0.60 5.23
C ASN A 387 8.70 0.32 4.01
N GLU A 388 8.96 -0.25 2.84
CA GLU A 388 9.03 0.48 1.58
C GLU A 388 7.65 1.07 1.21
N ILE A 389 6.55 0.38 1.52
CA ILE A 389 5.20 0.90 1.36
C ILE A 389 4.98 2.11 2.27
N LEU A 390 5.33 1.96 3.56
CA LEU A 390 5.20 3.00 4.58
C LEU A 390 5.92 4.28 4.13
N GLU A 391 7.21 4.13 3.79
CA GLU A 391 8.08 5.21 3.37
C GLU A 391 7.63 5.83 2.03
N TYR A 392 7.22 5.02 1.05
CA TYR A 392 6.71 5.52 -0.23
C TYR A 392 5.45 6.36 -0.06
N ILE A 393 4.50 5.93 0.77
CA ILE A 393 3.24 6.66 0.95
C ILE A 393 3.45 7.96 1.75
N GLN A 394 4.38 7.97 2.71
CA GLN A 394 4.73 9.19 3.46
C GLN A 394 5.51 10.21 2.62
N THR A 395 6.56 9.76 1.94
CA THR A 395 7.53 10.65 1.29
C THR A 395 7.24 10.89 -0.18
N GLY A 396 6.52 9.96 -0.82
CA GLY A 396 6.38 9.92 -2.27
C GLY A 396 7.66 9.53 -3.01
N ASP A 397 8.67 8.97 -2.33
CA ASP A 397 9.92 8.55 -2.96
C ASP A 397 9.75 7.26 -3.79
N LYS A 398 9.58 7.45 -5.09
CA LYS A 398 9.45 6.34 -6.04
C LYS A 398 10.72 5.51 -6.21
N GLU A 399 11.89 5.96 -5.76
CA GLU A 399 13.13 5.18 -5.89
C GLU A 399 13.06 3.85 -5.11
N LEU A 400 12.19 3.76 -4.09
CA LEU A 400 11.85 2.51 -3.39
C LEU A 400 11.22 1.45 -4.30
N LEU A 401 10.44 1.87 -5.30
CA LEU A 401 9.79 0.98 -6.26
C LEU A 401 10.77 0.50 -7.35
N ARG A 402 11.82 1.27 -7.65
CA ARG A 402 12.76 1.00 -8.73
C ARG A 402 13.41 -0.38 -8.64
N PRO A 403 14.01 -0.84 -7.52
CA PRO A 403 14.62 -2.17 -7.46
C PRO A 403 13.60 -3.30 -7.63
N LEU A 404 12.36 -3.11 -7.16
CA LEU A 404 11.27 -4.09 -7.26
C LEU A 404 10.85 -4.29 -8.72
N ILE A 405 10.62 -3.19 -9.42
CA ILE A 405 10.29 -3.14 -10.85
C ILE A 405 11.48 -3.62 -11.70
N TYR A 406 12.70 -3.20 -11.36
CA TYR A 406 13.89 -3.64 -12.08
C TYR A 406 14.02 -5.17 -12.05
N LYS A 407 13.78 -5.78 -10.88
CA LYS A 407 13.85 -7.23 -10.69
C LYS A 407 12.71 -7.98 -11.39
N SER A 408 11.52 -7.40 -11.57
CA SER A 408 10.44 -8.04 -12.35
C SER A 408 10.73 -8.02 -13.86
N LEU A 409 11.35 -6.95 -14.35
CA LEU A 409 11.64 -6.78 -15.79
C LEU A 409 12.83 -7.58 -16.31
N GLN A 410 13.67 -8.15 -15.43
CA GLN A 410 14.82 -8.95 -15.84
C GLN A 410 14.37 -10.22 -16.58
N TYR A 411 14.72 -10.31 -17.86
CA TYR A 411 14.51 -11.52 -18.64
C TYR A 411 15.52 -12.60 -18.26
N GLY A 412 15.06 -13.86 -18.21
CA GLY A 412 15.95 -15.02 -18.09
C GLY A 412 16.96 -15.06 -19.25
N ASN A 413 18.25 -15.16 -18.91
CA ASN A 413 19.32 -15.19 -19.88
C ASN A 413 19.28 -16.51 -20.66
N ASN A 414 19.20 -16.42 -21.98
CA ASN A 414 18.96 -17.58 -22.84
C ASN A 414 20.11 -17.67 -23.85
N GLY A 415 21.32 -17.76 -23.27
CA GLY A 415 22.64 -17.67 -23.90
C GLY A 415 22.80 -18.65 -25.06
N PHE A 416 22.44 -19.92 -24.87
CA PHE A 416 22.52 -20.95 -25.92
C PHE A 416 21.77 -20.58 -27.21
N ALA A 417 20.58 -19.98 -27.09
CA ALA A 417 19.86 -19.55 -28.29
C ALA A 417 20.57 -18.37 -28.96
N ARG A 418 21.17 -17.45 -28.19
CA ARG A 418 21.95 -16.33 -28.74
C ARG A 418 23.20 -16.82 -29.48
N GLU A 419 23.92 -17.75 -28.88
CA GLU A 419 25.07 -18.43 -29.47
C GLU A 419 24.72 -19.11 -30.80
N ARG A 420 23.64 -19.91 -30.82
CA ARG A 420 23.15 -20.52 -32.08
C ARG A 420 22.82 -19.50 -33.16
N TYR A 421 22.20 -18.37 -32.81
CA TYR A 421 21.93 -17.29 -33.77
C TYR A 421 23.21 -16.69 -34.33
N PHE A 422 24.20 -16.49 -33.47
CA PHE A 422 25.48 -15.92 -33.86
C PHE A 422 26.22 -16.82 -34.84
N ILE A 423 26.30 -18.13 -34.56
CA ILE A 423 26.93 -19.13 -35.44
C ILE A 423 26.26 -19.16 -36.82
N LYS A 424 24.91 -19.18 -36.87
CA LYS A 424 24.16 -19.15 -38.14
C LYS A 424 24.46 -17.91 -38.97
N ARG A 425 24.66 -16.75 -38.33
CA ARG A 425 24.95 -15.47 -39.01
C ARG A 425 26.40 -15.35 -39.44
N HIS A 426 27.31 -15.89 -38.65
CA HIS A 426 28.74 -15.78 -38.85
C HIS A 426 29.33 -17.20 -38.93
N PRO A 427 29.07 -17.95 -40.02
CA PRO A 427 29.54 -19.32 -40.17
C PRO A 427 31.06 -19.42 -40.11
N ASP A 428 31.76 -18.34 -40.46
CA ASP A 428 33.23 -18.27 -40.43
C ASP A 428 33.80 -17.63 -39.17
N SER A 429 32.98 -17.32 -38.16
CA SER A 429 33.46 -16.86 -36.86
C SER A 429 34.32 -17.92 -36.15
N TYR A 430 35.17 -17.49 -35.21
CA TYR A 430 35.94 -18.40 -34.36
C TYR A 430 35.04 -19.48 -33.73
N LEU A 431 33.94 -19.06 -33.10
CA LEU A 431 33.00 -19.97 -32.44
C LEU A 431 32.39 -21.00 -33.40
N ALA A 432 31.98 -20.57 -34.59
CA ALA A 432 31.41 -21.47 -35.59
C ALA A 432 32.45 -22.46 -36.17
N ARG A 433 33.72 -22.07 -36.25
CA ARG A 433 34.82 -22.97 -36.64
C ARG A 433 35.13 -23.98 -35.55
N GLU A 434 35.17 -23.56 -34.29
CA GLU A 434 35.36 -24.48 -33.16
C GLU A 434 34.28 -25.55 -33.11
N ILE A 435 33.00 -25.16 -33.19
CA ILE A 435 31.90 -26.12 -33.13
C ILE A 435 31.94 -27.12 -34.30
N ARG A 436 32.34 -26.68 -35.50
CA ARG A 436 32.56 -27.59 -36.64
C ARG A 436 33.65 -28.62 -36.34
N LYS A 437 34.79 -28.21 -35.78
CA LYS A 437 35.89 -29.11 -35.39
C LYS A 437 35.51 -30.15 -34.33
N PHE A 438 34.53 -29.85 -33.47
CA PHE A 438 34.03 -30.79 -32.46
C PHE A 438 33.00 -31.79 -33.00
N HIS A 439 32.45 -31.56 -34.19
CA HIS A 439 31.43 -32.40 -34.82
C HIS A 439 31.91 -33.16 -36.08
N GLU A 440 33.12 -32.86 -36.54
CA GLU A 440 33.92 -33.69 -37.46
C GLU A 440 34.76 -34.68 -36.64
#